data_AF-A0A7J5A8N3-F1
#
_entry.id   AF-A0A7J5A8N3-F1
#
_cell.length_a   1.000
_cell.length_b   1.000
_cell.length_c   1.000
_cell.angle_alpha   90.00
_cell.angle_beta   90.00
_cell.angle_gamma   90.00
#
_symmetry.space_group_name_H-M   'P 1'
#
loop_
_entity.id
_entity.type
_entity.pdbx_description
1 polymer ?
#
loop_
_entity_poly.entity_id
_entity_poly.type
_entity_poly.pdbx_seq_one_letter_code
_entity_poly.pdbx_strand_id
1 'polypeptide(L)'
;MLPVLLVMTLGIVLGYVFRNQSKIIRFSERATSMVIYLLLFLLGIGVGLNKTIVSNMGSIGLQALLITLGAMFGSLLLAYFTYKLFFVAKNEK
;
A
#
# COMPACT_ATOMS: atom_id res chain seq x y z
N MET A 1 13.57 13.34 2.48
CA MET A 1 12.11 13.58 2.43
C MET A 1 11.71 14.50 1.28
N LEU A 2 12.35 15.67 1.13
CA LEU A 2 12.12 16.58 -0.01
C LEU A 2 12.21 15.91 -1.40
N PRO A 3 13.18 15.01 -1.70
CA PRO A 3 13.24 14.34 -3.01
C PRO A 3 12.04 13.42 -3.27
N VAL A 4 11.55 12.76 -2.22
CA VAL A 4 10.37 11.87 -2.33
C VAL A 4 9.14 12.69 -2.65
N LEU A 5 8.94 13.82 -1.97
CA LEU A 5 7.84 14.74 -2.26
C LEU A 5 7.90 15.26 -3.69
N LEU A 6 9.08 15.68 -4.17
CA LEU A 6 9.26 16.14 -5.56
C LEU A 6 8.88 15.06 -6.57
N VAL A 7 9.33 13.82 -6.38
CA VAL A 7 9.00 12.69 -7.27
C VAL A 7 7.50 12.38 -7.24
N MET A 8 6.85 12.43 -6.06
CA MET A 8 5.40 12.24 -5.96
C MET A 8 4.63 13.35 -6.68
N THR A 9 5.00 14.61 -6.48
CA THR A 9 4.36 15.74 -7.18
C THR A 9 4.55 15.66 -8.69
N LEU A 10 5.77 15.32 -9.15
CA LEU A 10 6.04 15.09 -10.57
C LEU A 10 5.21 13.93 -11.13
N GLY A 11 5.08 12.82 -10.40
CA GLY A 11 4.24 11.68 -10.78
C GLY A 11 2.77 12.07 -10.96
N ILE A 12 2.23 12.93 -10.09
CA ILE A 12 0.86 13.45 -10.21
C ILE A 12 0.71 14.32 -11.45
N VAL A 13 1.65 15.25 -11.70
CA VAL A 13 1.64 16.13 -12.87
C VAL A 13 1.71 15.32 -14.16
N LEU A 14 2.63 14.35 -14.23
CA LEU A 14 2.76 13.44 -15.38
C LEU A 14 1.49 12.60 -15.56
N GLY A 15 0.93 12.05 -14.48
CA GLY A 15 -0.33 11.30 -14.52
C GLY A 15 -1.50 12.13 -15.04
N TYR A 16 -1.57 13.41 -14.69
CA TYR A 16 -2.59 14.33 -15.19
C TYR A 16 -2.43 14.64 -16.69
N VAL A 17 -1.21 14.92 -17.14
CA VAL A 17 -0.90 15.22 -18.55
C VAL A 17 -1.19 14.02 -19.46
N PHE A 18 -0.84 12.81 -19.02
CA PHE A 18 -1.02 11.58 -19.81
C PHE A 18 -2.39 10.90 -19.60
N ARG A 19 -3.31 11.50 -18.84
CA ARG A 19 -4.62 10.93 -18.48
C ARG A 19 -5.48 10.52 -19.68
N ASN A 20 -5.35 11.20 -20.82
CA ASN A 20 -6.19 10.90 -21.99
C ASN A 20 -5.63 9.77 -22.88
N GLN A 21 -4.43 9.27 -22.59
CA GLN A 21 -3.74 8.26 -23.40
C GLN A 21 -3.95 6.87 -22.80
N SER A 22 -5.02 6.18 -23.22
CA SER A 22 -5.39 4.84 -22.72
C SER A 22 -4.25 3.80 -22.84
N LYS A 23 -3.40 3.90 -23.87
CA LYS A 23 -2.22 3.04 -24.04
C LYS A 23 -1.17 3.24 -22.93
N ILE A 24 -0.95 4.48 -22.51
CA ILE A 24 0.04 4.83 -21.47
C ILE A 24 -0.48 4.38 -20.10
N ILE A 25 -1.78 4.55 -19.84
CA ILE A 25 -2.40 4.07 -18.60
C ILE A 25 -2.27 2.55 -18.47
N ARG A 26 -2.59 1.80 -19.53
CA ARG A 26 -2.43 0.33 -19.53
C ARG A 26 -0.97 -0.11 -19.39
N PHE A 27 -0.05 0.62 -20.00
CA PHE A 27 1.38 0.35 -19.82
C PHE A 27 1.81 0.59 -18.38
N SER A 28 1.40 1.72 -17.77
CA SER A 28 1.69 2.05 -16.38
C SER A 28 1.15 1.01 -15.41
N GLU A 29 -0.07 0.50 -15.65
CA GLU A 29 -0.66 -0.58 -14.86
C GLU A 29 0.20 -1.86 -14.94
N ARG A 30 0.56 -2.30 -16.15
CA ARG A 30 1.38 -3.50 -16.34
C ARG A 30 2.79 -3.33 -15.77
N ALA A 31 3.39 -2.16 -15.97
CA ALA A 31 4.71 -1.83 -15.43
C ALA A 31 4.69 -1.82 -13.89
N THR A 32 3.67 -1.22 -13.27
CA THR A 32 3.53 -1.20 -11.81
C THR A 32 3.42 -2.62 -11.26
N SER A 33 2.58 -3.46 -11.84
CA SER A 33 2.46 -4.86 -11.44
C SER A 33 3.78 -5.62 -11.58
N MET A 34 4.49 -5.47 -12.71
CA MET A 34 5.82 -6.06 -12.89
C MET A 34 6.82 -5.59 -11.83
N VAL A 35 6.83 -4.30 -11.51
CA VAL A 35 7.71 -3.72 -10.49
C VAL A 35 7.34 -4.24 -9.10
N ILE A 36 6.06 -4.36 -8.75
CA ILE A 36 5.63 -4.95 -7.47
C ILE A 36 6.17 -6.37 -7.34
N TYR A 37 6.00 -7.21 -8.36
CA TYR A 37 6.55 -8.57 -8.31
C TYR A 37 8.07 -8.60 -8.17
N LEU A 38 8.77 -7.74 -8.92
CA LEU A 38 10.23 -7.64 -8.82
C LEU A 38 10.66 -7.17 -7.42
N LEU A 39 9.99 -6.17 -6.86
CA LEU A 39 10.27 -5.66 -5.52
C LEU A 39 9.97 -6.71 -4.44
N LEU A 40 8.87 -7.47 -4.56
CA LEU A 40 8.55 -8.56 -3.64
C LEU A 40 9.62 -9.67 -3.71
N PHE A 41 10.11 -9.98 -4.91
CA PHE A 41 11.20 -10.93 -5.09
C PHE A 41 12.51 -10.44 -4.44
N LEU A 42 12.90 -9.19 -4.71
CA LEU A 42 14.07 -8.56 -4.10
C LEU A 42 13.94 -8.47 -2.58
N LEU A 43 12.76 -8.14 -2.07
CA LEU A 43 12.45 -8.13 -0.65
C LEU A 43 12.67 -9.52 -0.04
N GLY A 44 12.16 -10.57 -0.70
CA GLY A 44 12.35 -11.95 -0.27
C GLY A 44 13.82 -12.33 -0.18
N ILE A 45 14.63 -11.97 -1.20
CA ILE A 45 16.09 -12.19 -1.17
C ILE A 45 16.75 -11.40 -0.03
N GLY A 46 16.43 -10.10 0.09
CA GLY A 46 17.03 -9.22 1.09
C GLY A 46 16.74 -9.68 2.52
N VAL A 47 15.52 -10.15 2.77
CA VAL A 47 15.11 -10.73 4.06
C VAL A 47 15.76 -12.09 4.28
N GLY A 48 15.75 -12.98 3.28
CA GLY A 48 16.27 -14.34 3.40
C GLY A 48 17.79 -14.42 3.58
N LEU A 49 18.55 -13.47 3.05
CA LEU A 49 20.00 -13.40 3.25
C LEU A 49 20.39 -12.73 4.57
N ASN A 50 19.45 -12.02 5.21
CA ASN A 50 19.72 -11.33 6.47
C ASN A 50 19.57 -12.31 7.65
N LYS A 51 20.71 -12.84 8.12
CA LYS A 51 20.77 -13.81 9.22
C LYS A 51 20.04 -13.34 10.48
N THR A 52 20.08 -12.05 10.81
CA THR A 52 19.40 -11.47 11.97
C THR A 52 17.88 -11.54 11.84
N ILE A 53 17.36 -11.30 10.63
CA ILE A 53 15.93 -11.39 10.36
C ILE A 53 15.51 -12.87 10.37
N VAL A 54 16.25 -13.74 9.68
CA VAL A 54 15.96 -15.19 9.60
C VAL A 54 16.00 -15.84 10.98
N SER A 55 16.99 -15.54 11.82
CA SER A 55 17.09 -16.10 13.17
C SER A 55 15.99 -15.63 14.11
N ASN A 56 15.43 -14.44 13.86
CA ASN A 56 14.35 -13.85 14.65
C ASN A 56 12.98 -13.87 13.93
N MET A 57 12.85 -14.62 12.83
CA MET A 57 11.64 -14.59 11.99
C MET A 57 10.39 -14.98 12.77
N GLY A 58 10.49 -15.89 13.74
CA GLY A 58 9.36 -16.25 14.60
C GLY A 58 8.87 -15.07 15.44
N SER A 59 9.78 -14.31 16.06
CA SER A 59 9.42 -13.14 16.87
C SER A 59 8.92 -11.98 15.99
N ILE A 60 9.65 -11.66 14.92
CA ILE A 60 9.28 -10.59 13.97
C ILE A 60 7.96 -10.93 13.29
N GLY A 61 7.76 -12.17 12.89
CA GLY A 61 6.53 -12.65 12.24
C GLY A 61 5.32 -12.55 13.17
N LEU A 62 5.46 -12.94 14.44
CA LEU A 62 4.37 -12.84 15.42
C LEU A 62 4.05 -11.37 15.73
N GLN A 63 5.06 -10.51 15.90
CA GLN A 63 4.87 -9.07 16.05
C GLN A 63 4.16 -8.48 14.82
N ALA A 64 4.62 -8.81 13.61
CA ALA A 64 4.02 -8.33 12.37
C ALA A 64 2.56 -8.77 12.25
N LEU A 65 2.23 -10.01 12.63
CA LEU A 65 0.87 -10.54 12.63
C LEU A 65 -0.03 -9.78 13.61
N LEU A 66 0.42 -9.57 14.85
CA LEU A 66 -0.33 -8.80 15.85
C LEU A 66 -0.58 -7.36 15.39
N ILE A 67 0.45 -6.71 14.83
CA ILE A 67 0.34 -5.34 14.32
C ILE A 67 -0.62 -5.28 13.13
N THR A 68 -0.52 -6.21 12.16
CA THR A 68 -1.42 -6.21 10.99
C THR A 68 -2.85 -6.50 11.37
N LEU A 69 -3.11 -7.49 12.24
CA LEU A 69 -4.47 -7.74 12.73
C LEU A 69 -5.01 -6.54 13.49
N GLY A 70 -4.26 -5.99 14.44
CA GLY A 70 -4.68 -4.81 15.21
C GLY A 70 -4.99 -3.61 14.31
N ALA A 71 -4.10 -3.31 13.35
CA ALA A 71 -4.29 -2.22 12.40
C ALA A 71 -5.50 -2.46 11.46
N MET A 72 -5.69 -3.68 10.97
CA MET A 72 -6.86 -4.02 10.13
C MET A 72 -8.16 -3.92 10.93
N PHE A 73 -8.22 -4.50 12.13
CA PHE A 73 -9.40 -4.41 12.99
C PHE A 73 -9.73 -2.95 13.33
N GLY A 74 -8.75 -2.15 13.73
CA GLY A 74 -8.95 -0.73 14.01
C GLY A 74 -9.46 0.04 12.79
N SER A 75 -8.86 -0.18 11.62
CA SER A 75 -9.27 0.47 10.36
C SER A 75 -10.71 0.10 9.97
N LEU A 76 -11.07 -1.19 10.08
CA LEU A 76 -12.42 -1.68 9.79
C LEU A 76 -13.45 -1.12 10.78
N LEU A 77 -13.13 -1.08 12.07
CA LEU A 77 -14.04 -0.56 13.10
C LEU A 77 -14.35 0.94 12.88
N LEU A 78 -13.31 1.74 12.62
CA LEU A 78 -13.44 3.17 12.31
C LEU A 78 -14.19 3.40 11.00
N ALA A 79 -13.90 2.61 9.95
CA ALA A 79 -14.61 2.67 8.68
C ALA A 79 -16.10 2.34 8.87
N TYR A 80 -16.43 1.30 9.65
CA TYR A 80 -17.81 0.93 9.96
C TYR A 80 -18.54 2.03 10.73
N PHE A 81 -17.90 2.62 11.74
CA PHE A 81 -18.49 3.70 12.52
C PHE A 81 -18.74 4.95 11.67
N THR A 82 -17.77 5.31 10.82
CA THR A 82 -17.88 6.42 9.85
C THR A 82 -19.01 6.17 8.86
N TYR A 83 -19.12 4.96 8.33
CA TYR A 83 -20.21 4.56 7.44
C TYR A 83 -21.58 4.68 8.12
N LYS A 84 -21.72 4.18 9.36
CA LYS A 84 -22.99 4.28 10.10
C LYS A 84 -23.37 5.73 10.42
N LEU A 85 -22.42 6.56 10.88
CA LEU A 85 -22.70 7.95 11.23
C LEU A 85 -23.05 8.82 10.02
N PHE A 86 -22.33 8.69 8.90
CA PHE A 86 -22.52 9.59 7.75
C PHE A 86 -23.50 9.06 6.70
N PHE A 87 -23.57 7.74 6.49
CA PHE A 87 -24.42 7.16 5.44
C PHE A 87 -25.74 6.60 5.95
N VAL A 88 -25.82 6.04 7.17
CA VAL A 88 -27.09 5.51 7.71
C VAL A 88 -27.96 6.61 8.32
N ALA A 89 -27.38 7.56 9.06
CA ALA A 89 -28.14 8.69 9.63
C ALA A 89 -28.74 9.65 8.58
N LYS A 90 -28.32 9.54 7.31
CA LYS A 90 -28.85 10.34 6.19
C LYS A 90 -30.07 9.70 5.52
N ASN A 91 -30.33 8.42 5.76
CA ASN A 91 -31.48 7.71 5.18
C ASN A 91 -32.78 7.84 6.02
N GLU A 92 -32.75 8.59 7.12
CA GLU A 92 -33.92 8.91 7.97
C GLU A 92 -34.38 10.38 7.87
N LYS A 93 -33.91 11.14 6.88
CA LYS A 93 -34.47 12.46 6.51
C LYS A 93 -34.87 12.48 5.05
#